data_AF-A0A843F1A3-F1
#
_entry.id   AF-A0A843F1A3-F1
#
_cell.length_a   1.000
_cell.length_b   1.000
_cell.length_c   1.000
_cell.angle_alpha   90.00
_cell.angle_beta   90.00
_cell.angle_gamma   90.00
#
_symmetry.space_group_name_H-M   'P 1'
#
loop_
_entity.id
_entity.type
_entity.pdbx_description
1 polymer ?
#
loop_
_entity_poly.entity_id
_entity_poly.type
_entity_poly.pdbx_seq_one_letter_code
_entity_poly.pdbx_strand_id
1 'polypeptide(L)'
;MDRKQNLKSFLYQIKDTLPFEDAKDFQEKIINEKEFRIKIQKLAYLSKFFGWDNDYQFNFHKHGPYSCQLSEDYHGISSFDTSSENYQTDSEFYDFVENQNVEQLESSATILYYLNKLNLNNYDENNLINILSYLKPHIDKQIIENVYVRIAKFGLFDCNTPNNEIKINKAIVLDKLNGLIEIFETFESSSNRTLLLGSLDYFRLALKREKLNEDEEKKLFELVYEYAEYIETYYFTNYSLADELIDSDLSDIDEKFDELQTYISELNILPRLR
;
A
#
# COMPACT_ATOMS: atom_id res chain seq x y z
N MET A 1 9.11 -26.11 16.89
CA MET A 1 10.19 -25.37 16.20
C MET A 1 10.65 -24.25 17.14
N ASP A 2 11.94 -23.93 17.21
CA ASP A 2 12.44 -22.90 18.14
C ASP A 2 11.92 -21.51 17.73
N ARG A 3 11.29 -20.78 18.65
CA ARG A 3 10.70 -19.46 18.41
C ARG A 3 11.74 -18.46 17.90
N LYS A 4 12.97 -18.51 18.42
CA LYS A 4 14.07 -17.65 17.95
C LYS A 4 14.49 -17.99 16.54
N GLN A 5 14.49 -19.27 16.18
CA GLN A 5 14.77 -19.69 14.82
C GLN A 5 13.68 -19.20 13.86
N ASN A 6 12.40 -19.32 14.21
CA ASN A 6 11.30 -18.79 13.40
C ASN A 6 11.40 -17.28 13.19
N LEU A 7 11.78 -16.54 14.24
CA LEU A 7 12.01 -15.09 14.12
C LEU A 7 13.17 -14.77 13.18
N LYS A 8 14.29 -15.50 13.27
CA LYS A 8 15.41 -15.32 12.34
C LYS A 8 14.99 -15.56 10.90
N SER A 9 14.24 -16.64 10.66
CA SER A 9 13.69 -16.96 9.33
C SER A 9 12.80 -15.84 8.81
N PHE A 10 11.85 -15.36 9.63
CA PHE A 10 10.98 -14.25 9.29
C PHE A 10 11.78 -13.00 8.91
N LEU A 11 12.66 -12.54 9.81
CA LEU A 11 13.47 -11.34 9.61
C LEU A 11 14.34 -11.42 8.35
N TYR A 12 14.88 -12.61 8.06
CA TYR A 12 15.66 -12.84 6.84
C TYR A 12 14.83 -12.65 5.58
N GLN A 13 13.57 -13.09 5.57
CA GLN A 13 12.71 -12.93 4.40
C GLN A 13 12.19 -11.51 4.22
N ILE A 14 11.95 -10.80 5.32
CA ILE A 14 11.51 -9.40 5.27
C ILE A 14 12.68 -8.41 5.26
N LYS A 15 13.91 -8.88 5.04
CA LYS A 15 15.11 -8.02 5.06
C LYS A 15 15.04 -6.88 4.06
N ASP A 16 14.35 -7.05 2.93
CA ASP A 16 14.26 -5.96 1.94
C ASP A 16 13.32 -4.84 2.44
N THR A 17 12.45 -5.14 3.41
CA THR A 17 11.60 -4.15 4.11
C THR A 17 12.29 -3.53 5.33
N LEU A 18 13.38 -4.13 5.81
CA LEU A 18 14.17 -3.75 6.97
C LEU A 18 15.62 -3.55 6.51
N PRO A 19 16.09 -2.32 6.27
CA PRO A 19 17.40 -2.14 5.64
C PRO A 19 18.52 -2.63 6.56
N PHE A 20 19.01 -3.87 6.39
CA PHE A 20 20.18 -4.41 7.08
C PHE A 20 20.95 -5.40 6.20
N GLU A 21 22.29 -5.38 6.27
CA GLU A 21 23.14 -6.25 5.44
C GLU A 21 23.49 -7.58 6.12
N ASP A 22 23.79 -7.54 7.42
CA ASP A 22 24.22 -8.70 8.20
C ASP A 22 23.76 -8.63 9.67
N ALA A 23 24.16 -9.62 10.47
CA ALA A 23 23.79 -9.67 11.89
C ALA A 23 24.36 -8.51 12.71
N LYS A 24 25.53 -7.98 12.34
CA LYS A 24 26.17 -6.87 13.06
C LYS A 24 25.44 -5.58 12.77
N ASP A 25 25.14 -5.29 11.51
CA ASP A 25 24.34 -4.13 11.10
C ASP A 25 22.92 -4.21 11.69
N PHE A 26 22.28 -5.38 11.67
CA PHE A 26 20.99 -5.58 12.34
C PHE A 26 21.02 -5.23 13.84
N GLN A 27 22.06 -5.66 14.56
CA GLN A 27 22.25 -5.29 15.97
C GLN A 27 22.50 -3.80 16.15
N GLU A 28 23.35 -3.20 15.32
CA GLU A 28 23.62 -1.76 15.33
C GLU A 28 22.33 -0.95 15.13
N LYS A 29 21.47 -1.38 14.19
CA LYS A 29 20.16 -0.77 13.94
C LYS A 29 19.20 -0.97 15.09
N ILE A 30 19.12 -2.17 15.68
CA ILE A 30 18.33 -2.39 16.89
C ILE A 30 18.77 -1.47 18.03
N ILE A 31 20.08 -1.25 18.22
CA ILE A 31 20.59 -0.42 19.31
C ILE A 31 20.28 1.05 19.04
N ASN A 32 20.62 1.53 17.84
CA ASN A 32 20.66 2.95 17.53
C ASN A 32 19.34 3.49 16.96
N GLU A 33 18.53 2.65 16.30
CA GLU A 33 17.37 3.09 15.53
C GLU A 33 16.05 2.65 16.20
N LYS A 34 15.37 3.60 16.84
CA LYS A 34 14.06 3.35 17.44
C LYS A 34 13.02 2.91 16.41
N GLU A 35 13.03 3.50 15.23
CA GLU A 35 12.11 3.18 14.13
C GLU A 35 12.26 1.74 13.65
N PHE A 36 13.50 1.26 13.53
CA PHE A 36 13.80 -0.12 13.17
C PHE A 36 13.14 -1.12 14.13
N ARG A 37 13.24 -0.87 15.44
CA ARG A 37 12.56 -1.69 16.47
C ARG A 37 11.04 -1.64 16.36
N ILE A 38 10.47 -0.48 16.03
CA ILE A 38 9.03 -0.34 15.83
C ILE A 38 8.60 -1.15 14.61
N LYS A 39 9.31 -1.05 13.48
CA LYS A 39 9.01 -1.81 12.25
C LYS A 39 8.98 -3.31 12.53
N ILE A 40 10.01 -3.87 13.19
CA ILE A 40 10.05 -5.29 13.56
C ILE A 40 8.80 -5.69 14.34
N GLN A 41 8.41 -4.89 15.34
CA GLN A 41 7.22 -5.15 16.16
C GLN A 41 5.92 -5.12 15.34
N LYS A 42 5.79 -4.23 14.36
CA LYS A 42 4.60 -4.16 13.49
C LYS A 42 4.56 -5.30 12.48
N LEU A 43 5.67 -5.56 11.79
CA LEU A 43 5.73 -6.62 10.78
C LEU A 43 5.43 -7.98 11.41
N ALA A 44 5.98 -8.28 12.59
CA ALA A 44 5.69 -9.53 13.29
C ALA A 44 4.26 -9.63 13.85
N TYR A 45 3.60 -8.50 14.11
CA TYR A 45 2.18 -8.51 14.50
C TYR A 45 1.28 -8.73 13.28
N LEU A 46 1.56 -8.00 12.19
CA LEU A 46 0.76 -8.02 10.96
C LEU A 46 0.81 -9.37 10.26
N SER A 47 1.96 -10.04 10.29
CA SER A 47 2.14 -11.36 9.70
C SER A 47 1.16 -12.43 10.22
N LYS A 48 0.57 -12.26 11.42
CA LYS A 48 -0.48 -13.14 11.95
C LYS A 48 -1.73 -13.19 11.07
N PHE A 49 -2.01 -12.09 10.39
CA PHE A 49 -3.16 -11.98 9.49
C PHE A 49 -2.89 -12.62 8.12
N PHE A 50 -1.64 -13.03 7.86
CA PHE A 50 -1.17 -13.64 6.61
C PHE A 50 -0.60 -15.05 6.85
N GLY A 51 -1.16 -15.76 7.83
CA GLY A 51 -0.83 -17.16 8.09
C GLY A 51 0.40 -17.42 8.96
N TRP A 52 1.17 -16.40 9.38
CA TRP A 52 2.23 -16.61 10.37
C TRP A 52 1.69 -16.59 11.79
N ASP A 53 1.32 -17.76 12.29
CA ASP A 53 0.97 -17.95 13.69
C ASP A 53 2.23 -17.94 14.58
N ASN A 54 2.76 -16.75 14.82
CA ASN A 54 3.79 -16.57 15.84
C ASN A 54 3.17 -16.56 17.24
N ASP A 55 3.85 -17.24 18.17
CA ASP A 55 3.45 -17.42 19.56
C ASP A 55 3.74 -16.20 20.44
N TYR A 56 4.20 -15.08 19.85
CA TYR A 56 4.41 -13.84 20.59
C TYR A 56 3.07 -13.26 21.06
N GLN A 57 3.04 -12.89 22.34
CA GLN A 57 1.91 -12.19 22.93
C GLN A 57 2.04 -10.68 22.74
N PHE A 58 1.04 -10.06 22.12
CA PHE A 58 1.03 -8.62 21.86
C PHE A 58 0.03 -7.89 22.75
N ASN A 59 0.53 -6.86 23.43
CA ASN A 59 -0.29 -5.92 24.19
C ASN A 59 -0.27 -4.54 23.53
N PHE A 60 -1.33 -3.75 23.74
CA PHE A 60 -1.39 -2.41 23.18
C PHE A 60 -0.46 -1.45 23.94
N HIS A 61 0.45 -0.81 23.23
CA HIS A 61 1.37 0.21 23.75
C HIS A 61 1.24 1.52 22.98
N LYS A 62 2.03 2.54 23.38
CA LYS A 62 2.06 3.87 22.75
C LYS A 62 2.13 3.81 21.22
N HIS A 63 2.94 2.88 20.68
CA HIS A 63 3.15 2.68 19.25
C HIS A 63 2.27 1.56 18.64
N GLY A 64 1.17 1.18 19.30
CA GLY A 64 0.30 0.07 18.89
C GLY A 64 0.73 -1.27 19.50
N PRO A 65 0.38 -2.41 18.89
CA PRO A 65 0.69 -3.75 19.40
C PRO A 65 2.19 -3.97 19.60
N TYR A 66 2.59 -4.45 20.77
CA TYR A 66 3.98 -4.67 21.14
C TYR A 66 4.14 -5.95 21.96
N SER A 67 5.22 -6.68 21.70
CA SER A 67 5.61 -7.89 22.41
C SER A 67 6.98 -7.70 23.07
N CYS A 68 7.01 -7.80 24.40
CA CYS A 68 8.27 -7.81 25.16
C CYS A 68 9.13 -9.03 24.79
N GLN A 69 8.50 -10.19 24.59
CA GLN A 69 9.17 -11.44 24.23
C GLN A 69 9.87 -11.32 22.87
N LEU A 70 9.20 -10.71 21.89
CA LEU A 70 9.79 -10.42 20.58
C LEU A 70 11.00 -9.49 20.73
N SER A 71 10.88 -8.49 21.61
CA SER A 71 11.97 -7.56 21.89
C SER A 71 13.19 -8.28 22.47
N GLU A 72 13.00 -9.11 23.48
CA GLU A 72 14.07 -9.94 24.05
C GLU A 72 14.72 -10.84 23.00
N ASP A 73 13.90 -11.43 22.12
CA ASP A 73 14.39 -12.36 21.12
C ASP A 73 15.20 -11.68 20.01
N TYR A 74 14.74 -10.55 19.44
CA TYR A 74 15.53 -9.85 18.42
C TYR A 74 16.79 -9.19 19.02
N HIS A 75 16.78 -8.79 20.30
CA HIS A 75 17.99 -8.31 20.98
C HIS A 75 19.01 -9.43 21.20
N GLY A 76 18.56 -10.68 21.25
CA GLY A 76 19.41 -11.87 21.44
C GLY A 76 19.91 -12.49 20.13
N ILE A 77 19.61 -11.93 18.96
CA ILE A 77 20.07 -12.48 17.67
C ILE A 77 21.55 -12.14 17.49
N SER A 78 22.42 -13.15 17.56
CA SER A 78 23.86 -13.03 17.33
C SER A 78 24.32 -13.48 15.93
N SER A 79 23.46 -14.19 15.20
CA SER A 79 23.74 -14.68 13.84
C SER A 79 22.44 -14.94 13.07
N PHE A 80 22.45 -14.63 11.76
CA PHE A 80 21.46 -15.10 10.80
C PHE A 80 22.09 -16.24 10.00
N ASP A 81 21.82 -17.49 10.40
CA ASP A 81 22.17 -18.62 9.54
C ASP A 81 21.14 -18.70 8.41
N THR A 82 21.62 -18.58 7.17
CA THR A 82 20.83 -18.43 5.93
C THR A 82 20.07 -19.69 5.51
N SER A 83 20.03 -20.73 6.33
CA SER A 83 19.62 -22.08 5.91
C SER A 83 18.21 -22.51 6.32
N SER A 84 17.35 -21.61 6.80
CA SER A 84 16.00 -22.03 7.20
C SER A 84 15.02 -22.03 6.02
N GLU A 85 14.85 -23.20 5.42
CA GLU A 85 13.91 -23.52 4.33
C GLU A 85 12.41 -23.50 4.72
N ASN A 86 12.04 -23.11 5.95
CA ASN A 86 10.75 -23.52 6.53
C ASN A 86 9.79 -22.38 6.91
N TYR A 87 10.03 -21.18 6.41
CA TYR A 87 9.08 -20.09 6.61
C TYR A 87 8.51 -19.68 5.25
N GLN A 88 7.20 -19.63 5.13
CA GLN A 88 6.49 -19.15 3.95
C GLN A 88 5.41 -18.23 4.49
N THR A 89 5.66 -16.93 4.44
CA THR A 89 4.54 -15.98 4.41
C THR A 89 3.91 -16.03 3.04
N ASP A 90 2.61 -15.77 3.01
CA ASP A 90 1.91 -15.52 1.77
C ASP A 90 2.57 -14.37 0.99
N SER A 91 2.56 -14.44 -0.34
CA SER A 91 3.02 -13.31 -1.19
C SER A 91 2.24 -12.04 -0.86
N GLU A 92 0.97 -12.19 -0.50
CA GLU A 92 0.10 -11.09 -0.07
C GLU A 92 0.65 -10.32 1.14
N PHE A 93 1.42 -10.96 2.03
CA PHE A 93 2.03 -10.25 3.16
C PHE A 93 3.07 -9.24 2.67
N TYR A 94 3.91 -9.63 1.72
CA TYR A 94 4.93 -8.76 1.15
C TYR A 94 4.28 -7.60 0.42
N ASP A 95 3.32 -7.90 -0.46
CA ASP A 95 2.55 -6.88 -1.17
C ASP A 95 1.88 -5.93 -0.19
N PHE A 96 1.39 -6.44 0.95
CA PHE A 96 0.80 -5.59 1.98
C PHE A 96 1.82 -4.65 2.61
N VAL A 97 2.97 -5.14 3.08
CA VAL A 97 3.92 -4.35 3.89
C VAL A 97 4.96 -3.58 3.07
N GLU A 98 5.11 -3.89 1.78
CA GLU A 98 6.08 -3.26 0.89
C GLU A 98 5.89 -1.73 0.86
N ASN A 99 7.00 -1.00 0.86
CA ASN A 99 7.07 0.47 0.82
C ASN A 99 6.32 1.20 1.96
N GLN A 100 5.84 0.49 2.98
CA GLN A 100 5.20 1.15 4.13
C GLN A 100 6.22 1.81 5.07
N ASN A 101 5.97 3.07 5.39
CA ASN A 101 6.68 3.79 6.44
C ASN A 101 6.20 3.35 7.85
N VAL A 102 6.88 3.86 8.89
CA VAL A 102 6.57 3.50 10.28
C VAL A 102 5.15 3.87 10.68
N GLU A 103 4.64 5.01 10.23
CA GLU A 103 3.30 5.50 10.57
C GLU A 103 2.21 4.64 9.92
N GLN A 104 2.43 4.19 8.68
CA GLN A 104 1.55 3.28 7.96
C GLN A 104 1.49 1.90 8.63
N LEU A 105 2.64 1.34 9.01
CA LEU A 105 2.72 0.07 9.74
C LEU A 105 2.10 0.19 11.14
N GLU A 106 2.34 1.30 11.83
CA GLU A 106 1.76 1.59 13.15
C GLU A 106 0.24 1.70 13.08
N SER A 107 -0.27 2.39 12.07
CA SER A 107 -1.71 2.50 11.80
C SER A 107 -2.29 1.14 11.47
N SER A 108 -1.65 0.37 10.59
CA SER A 108 -2.12 -0.95 10.15
C SER A 108 -2.27 -1.90 11.32
N ALA A 109 -1.21 -2.03 12.12
CA ALA A 109 -1.21 -2.88 13.30
C ALA A 109 -2.23 -2.41 14.35
N THR A 110 -2.43 -1.09 14.49
CA THR A 110 -3.40 -0.52 15.43
C THR A 110 -4.83 -0.84 15.00
N ILE A 111 -5.20 -0.61 13.73
CA ILE A 111 -6.52 -0.94 13.18
C ILE A 111 -6.84 -2.41 13.42
N LEU A 112 -5.97 -3.30 12.94
CA LEU A 112 -6.18 -4.74 13.03
C LEU A 112 -6.22 -5.25 14.47
N TYR A 113 -5.48 -4.63 15.39
CA TYR A 113 -5.56 -4.95 16.82
C TYR A 113 -6.91 -4.63 17.42
N TYR A 114 -7.49 -3.46 17.11
CA TYR A 114 -8.81 -3.10 17.63
C TYR A 114 -9.91 -3.96 17.01
N LEU A 115 -9.84 -4.22 15.70
CA LEU A 115 -10.80 -5.09 15.02
C LEU A 115 -10.80 -6.50 15.63
N ASN A 116 -9.61 -7.10 15.80
CA ASN A 116 -9.47 -8.43 16.39
C ASN A 116 -9.87 -8.46 17.88
N LYS A 117 -9.37 -7.53 18.69
CA LYS A 117 -9.61 -7.53 20.15
C LYS A 117 -11.08 -7.28 20.52
N LEU A 118 -11.77 -6.45 19.75
CA LEU A 118 -13.16 -6.14 20.03
C LEU A 118 -14.11 -7.19 19.45
N ASN A 119 -13.62 -8.09 18.58
CA ASN A 119 -14.42 -9.12 17.90
C ASN A 119 -15.59 -8.50 17.11
N LEU A 120 -15.35 -7.35 16.48
CA LEU A 120 -16.39 -6.51 15.90
C LEU A 120 -16.33 -6.58 14.38
N ASN A 121 -17.27 -7.34 13.82
CA ASN A 121 -17.42 -7.49 12.38
C ASN A 121 -18.13 -6.30 11.70
N ASN A 122 -18.51 -5.24 12.44
CA ASN A 122 -19.34 -4.14 11.93
C ASN A 122 -19.01 -2.80 12.59
N TYR A 123 -17.80 -2.27 12.40
CA TYR A 123 -17.50 -0.90 12.81
C TYR A 123 -17.72 0.07 11.64
N ASP A 124 -18.35 1.21 11.93
CA ASP A 124 -18.39 2.35 11.02
C ASP A 124 -16.97 2.89 10.82
N GLU A 125 -16.53 2.93 9.56
CA GLU A 125 -15.22 3.43 9.12
C GLU A 125 -14.86 4.75 9.81
N ASN A 126 -15.78 5.72 9.80
CA ASN A 126 -15.55 7.04 10.36
C ASN A 126 -15.24 6.95 11.85
N ASN A 127 -15.91 6.04 12.55
CA ASN A 127 -15.71 5.82 13.97
C ASN A 127 -14.32 5.22 14.24
N LEU A 128 -13.86 4.26 13.43
CA LEU A 128 -12.53 3.67 13.56
C LEU A 128 -11.42 4.67 13.24
N ILE A 129 -11.56 5.44 12.16
CA ILE A 129 -10.62 6.51 11.80
C ILE A 129 -10.55 7.54 12.93
N ASN A 130 -11.70 8.00 13.45
CA ASN A 130 -11.73 8.99 14.52
C ASN A 130 -11.09 8.47 15.81
N ILE A 131 -11.34 7.20 16.17
CA ILE A 131 -10.66 6.55 17.31
C ILE A 131 -9.16 6.53 17.07
N LEU A 132 -8.71 6.16 15.87
CA LEU A 132 -7.27 6.13 15.57
C LEU A 132 -6.65 7.52 15.58
N SER A 133 -7.29 8.53 14.99
CA SER A 133 -6.80 9.91 15.04
C SER A 133 -6.69 10.43 16.47
N TYR A 134 -7.60 10.01 17.36
CA TYR A 134 -7.51 10.32 18.79
C TYR A 134 -6.36 9.59 19.49
N LEU A 135 -6.16 8.29 19.20
CA LEU A 135 -5.10 7.48 19.81
C LEU A 135 -3.71 7.84 19.25
N LYS A 136 -3.65 8.30 18.01
CA LYS A 136 -2.44 8.55 17.21
C LYS A 136 -2.45 9.98 16.67
N PRO A 137 -2.46 11.00 17.53
CA PRO A 137 -2.53 12.40 17.09
C PRO A 137 -1.29 12.88 16.33
N HIS A 138 -0.25 12.05 16.27
CA HIS A 138 0.98 12.31 15.51
C HIS A 138 0.93 11.74 14.09
N ILE A 139 -0.03 10.88 13.78
CA ILE A 139 -0.20 10.29 12.45
C ILE A 139 -1.27 11.12 11.73
N ASP A 140 -0.96 11.56 10.53
CA ASP A 140 -1.89 12.31 9.70
C ASP A 140 -3.16 11.50 9.40
N LYS A 141 -4.33 12.15 9.43
CA LYS A 141 -5.61 11.48 9.22
C LYS A 141 -5.68 10.81 7.84
N GLN A 142 -5.10 11.43 6.81
CA GLN A 142 -5.04 10.86 5.47
C GLN A 142 -4.25 9.54 5.45
N ILE A 143 -3.19 9.42 6.25
CA ILE A 143 -2.43 8.16 6.38
C ILE A 143 -3.33 7.07 6.97
N ILE A 144 -4.09 7.39 8.01
CA ILE A 144 -5.02 6.45 8.65
C ILE A 144 -6.10 5.99 7.67
N GLU A 145 -6.68 6.93 6.91
CA GLU A 145 -7.68 6.65 5.86
C GLU A 145 -7.11 5.74 4.77
N ASN A 146 -5.92 6.06 4.24
CA ASN A 146 -5.26 5.25 3.21
C ASN A 146 -4.95 3.83 3.72
N VAL A 147 -4.51 3.71 4.97
CA VAL A 147 -4.23 2.42 5.61
C VAL A 147 -5.51 1.61 5.81
N TYR A 148 -6.61 2.24 6.24
CA TYR A 148 -7.90 1.56 6.37
C TYR A 148 -8.32 0.94 5.03
N VAL A 149 -8.25 1.72 3.95
CA VAL A 149 -8.58 1.25 2.60
C VAL A 149 -7.65 0.11 2.17
N ARG A 150 -6.35 0.21 2.45
CA ARG A 150 -5.39 -0.86 2.15
C ARG A 150 -5.75 -2.16 2.87
N ILE A 151 -6.04 -2.11 4.15
CA ILE A 151 -6.42 -3.31 4.93
C ILE A 151 -7.70 -3.95 4.35
N ALA A 152 -8.67 -3.12 3.94
CA ALA A 152 -9.89 -3.60 3.29
C ALA A 152 -9.62 -4.26 1.92
N LYS A 153 -8.73 -3.67 1.10
CA LYS A 153 -8.29 -4.23 -0.20
C LYS A 153 -7.71 -5.65 -0.05
N PHE A 154 -6.98 -5.91 1.03
CA PHE A 154 -6.40 -7.22 1.33
C PHE A 154 -7.36 -8.17 2.06
N GLY A 155 -8.64 -7.81 2.22
CA GLY A 155 -9.64 -8.69 2.84
C GLY A 155 -9.35 -9.04 4.29
N LEU A 156 -8.52 -8.26 5.00
CA LEU A 156 -8.12 -8.57 6.37
C LEU A 156 -9.23 -8.29 7.40
N PHE A 157 -10.35 -7.70 6.95
CA PHE A 157 -11.63 -7.64 7.67
C PHE A 157 -12.80 -7.40 6.70
N ASP A 158 -14.00 -7.81 7.08
CA ASP A 158 -15.23 -7.54 6.32
C ASP A 158 -15.62 -6.06 6.42
N CYS A 159 -15.46 -5.32 5.33
CA CYS A 159 -15.82 -3.91 5.23
C CYS A 159 -17.21 -3.73 4.57
N ASN A 160 -18.25 -4.38 5.12
CA ASN A 160 -19.61 -4.38 4.55
C ASN A 160 -20.38 -3.05 4.72
N THR A 161 -19.86 -1.95 4.16
CA THR A 161 -20.67 -0.74 3.89
C THR A 161 -20.46 -0.28 2.45
N PRO A 162 -21.52 0.02 1.68
CA PRO A 162 -21.43 0.47 0.27
C PRO A 162 -20.47 1.66 0.05
N ASN A 163 -20.41 2.59 1.00
CA ASN A 163 -19.46 3.72 0.96
C ASN A 163 -17.98 3.30 0.99
N ASN A 164 -17.65 2.13 1.53
CA ASN A 164 -16.27 1.65 1.54
C ASN A 164 -15.86 1.12 0.16
N GLU A 165 -16.78 0.47 -0.57
CA GLU A 165 -16.49 -0.08 -1.89
C GLU A 165 -16.06 1.01 -2.87
N ILE A 166 -16.79 2.12 -2.91
CA ILE A 166 -16.45 3.29 -3.74
C ILE A 166 -15.07 3.84 -3.37
N LYS A 167 -14.80 4.04 -2.08
CA LYS A 167 -13.50 4.54 -1.60
C LYS A 167 -12.36 3.60 -1.90
N ILE A 168 -12.57 2.29 -1.76
CA ILE A 168 -11.60 1.25 -2.09
C ILE A 168 -11.32 1.28 -3.59
N ASN A 169 -12.34 1.31 -4.43
CA ASN A 169 -12.20 1.40 -5.88
C ASN A 169 -11.41 2.65 -6.26
N LYS A 170 -11.79 3.82 -5.72
CA LYS A 170 -11.07 5.08 -5.92
C LYS A 170 -9.59 4.97 -5.57
N ALA A 171 -9.26 4.38 -4.42
CA ALA A 171 -7.88 4.21 -3.99
C ALA A 171 -7.11 3.24 -4.89
N ILE A 172 -7.74 2.14 -5.33
CA ILE A 172 -7.16 1.19 -6.29
C ILE A 172 -6.80 1.91 -7.59
N VAL A 173 -7.73 2.71 -8.14
CA VAL A 173 -7.47 3.46 -9.37
C VAL A 173 -6.36 4.50 -9.16
N LEU A 174 -6.38 5.24 -8.05
CA LEU A 174 -5.34 6.23 -7.75
C LEU A 174 -3.95 5.60 -7.57
N ASP A 175 -3.87 4.44 -6.92
CA ASP A 175 -2.63 3.67 -6.73
C ASP A 175 -2.06 3.23 -8.09
N LYS A 176 -2.92 2.68 -8.96
CA LYS A 176 -2.56 2.31 -10.33
C LYS A 176 -2.03 3.50 -11.13
N LEU A 177 -2.72 4.65 -11.09
CA LEU A 177 -2.29 5.87 -11.78
C LEU A 177 -0.93 6.36 -11.26
N ASN A 178 -0.71 6.37 -9.94
CA ASN A 178 0.56 6.80 -9.37
C ASN A 178 1.71 5.88 -9.80
N GLY A 179 1.51 4.56 -9.78
CA GLY A 179 2.53 3.62 -10.25
C GLY A 179 2.92 3.84 -11.71
N LEU A 180 1.95 4.07 -12.58
CA LEU A 180 2.22 4.39 -14.00
C LEU A 180 2.92 5.74 -14.15
N ILE A 181 2.50 6.78 -13.41
CA ILE A 181 3.16 8.09 -13.43
C ILE A 181 4.63 7.94 -13.01
N GLU A 182 4.92 7.23 -11.92
CA GLU A 182 6.28 7.00 -11.46
C GLU A 182 7.13 6.28 -12.52
N ILE A 183 6.57 5.27 -13.22
CA ILE A 183 7.23 4.60 -14.33
C ILE A 183 7.57 5.59 -15.45
N PHE A 184 6.58 6.32 -15.97
CA PHE A 184 6.78 7.22 -17.12
C PHE A 184 7.59 8.47 -16.77
N GLU A 185 7.64 8.88 -15.51
CA GLU A 185 8.50 9.97 -15.05
C GLU A 185 9.98 9.67 -15.30
N THR A 186 10.38 8.39 -15.25
CA THR A 186 11.76 7.94 -15.49
C THR A 186 12.21 8.01 -16.95
N PHE A 187 11.28 8.17 -17.90
CA PHE A 187 11.60 8.12 -19.34
C PHE A 187 12.17 9.44 -19.84
N GLU A 188 12.94 9.37 -20.93
CA GLU A 188 13.41 10.58 -21.62
C GLU A 188 12.25 11.43 -22.14
N SER A 189 12.48 12.75 -22.16
CA SER A 189 11.47 13.71 -22.60
C SER A 189 11.09 13.50 -24.07
N SER A 190 9.83 13.14 -24.31
CA SER A 190 9.25 13.01 -25.65
C SER A 190 7.81 13.52 -25.69
N SER A 191 7.26 13.71 -26.89
CA SER A 191 5.84 14.03 -27.07
C SER A 191 4.95 12.93 -26.49
N ASN A 192 5.32 11.67 -26.72
CA ASN A 192 4.61 10.49 -26.25
C ASN A 192 4.60 10.40 -24.72
N ARG A 193 5.76 10.63 -24.08
CA ARG A 193 5.83 10.74 -22.62
C ARG A 193 4.95 11.86 -22.09
N THR A 194 4.94 13.01 -22.77
CA THR A 194 4.12 14.17 -22.35
C THR A 194 2.62 13.85 -22.43
N LEU A 195 2.19 13.15 -23.47
CA LEU A 195 0.81 12.67 -23.62
C LEU A 195 0.42 11.69 -22.50
N LEU A 196 1.24 10.66 -22.27
CA LEU A 196 0.97 9.65 -21.25
C LEU A 196 0.96 10.23 -19.84
N LEU A 197 1.98 11.01 -19.47
CA LEU A 197 2.01 11.65 -18.15
C LEU A 197 0.88 12.65 -18.00
N GLY A 198 0.62 13.48 -19.03
CA GLY A 198 -0.43 14.48 -19.00
C GLY A 198 -1.82 13.87 -18.81
N SER A 199 -2.13 12.78 -19.52
CA SER A 199 -3.41 12.07 -19.40
C SER A 199 -3.58 11.39 -18.04
N LEU A 200 -2.55 10.67 -17.56
CA LEU A 200 -2.56 10.03 -16.24
C LEU A 200 -2.72 11.06 -15.11
N ASP A 201 -1.99 12.18 -15.19
CA ASP A 201 -2.10 13.26 -14.21
C ASP A 201 -3.47 13.95 -14.25
N TYR A 202 -4.02 14.15 -15.45
CA TYR A 202 -5.36 14.68 -15.62
C TYR A 202 -6.39 13.82 -14.91
N PHE A 203 -6.35 12.50 -15.11
CA PHE A 203 -7.28 11.57 -14.45
C PHE A 203 -7.04 11.48 -12.94
N ARG A 204 -5.78 11.49 -12.50
CA ARG A 204 -5.45 11.56 -11.07
C ARG A 204 -6.04 12.81 -10.42
N LEU A 205 -5.96 13.96 -11.09
CA LEU A 205 -6.54 15.22 -10.61
C LEU A 205 -8.08 15.18 -10.65
N ALA A 206 -8.68 14.58 -11.67
CA ALA A 206 -10.12 14.41 -11.77
C ALA A 206 -10.66 13.60 -10.59
N LEU A 207 -10.07 12.43 -10.32
CA LEU A 207 -10.43 11.58 -9.18
C LEU A 207 -10.23 12.30 -7.84
N LYS A 208 -9.22 13.16 -7.69
CA LYS A 208 -9.01 13.93 -6.46
C LYS A 208 -10.03 15.06 -6.26
N ARG A 209 -10.69 15.52 -7.33
CA ARG A 209 -11.59 16.69 -7.31
C ARG A 209 -13.06 16.36 -7.50
N GLU A 210 -13.37 15.14 -7.92
CA GLU A 210 -14.74 14.72 -8.16
C GLU A 210 -15.61 14.89 -6.90
N LYS A 211 -16.87 15.23 -7.14
CA LYS A 211 -17.93 15.35 -6.14
C LYS A 211 -19.21 14.80 -6.75
N LEU A 212 -19.14 13.55 -7.16
CA LEU A 212 -20.19 12.88 -7.92
C LEU A 212 -21.14 12.12 -6.99
N ASN A 213 -22.24 11.63 -7.57
CA ASN A 213 -23.04 10.61 -6.89
C ASN A 213 -22.41 9.21 -7.09
N GLU A 214 -22.85 8.24 -6.29
CA GLU A 214 -22.28 6.88 -6.27
C GLU A 214 -22.25 6.19 -7.65
N ASP A 215 -23.29 6.35 -8.48
CA ASP A 215 -23.35 5.72 -9.80
C ASP A 215 -22.36 6.37 -10.77
N GLU A 216 -22.25 7.70 -10.72
CA GLU A 216 -21.29 8.47 -11.50
C GLU A 216 -19.83 8.19 -11.07
N GLU A 217 -19.57 8.05 -9.77
CA GLU A 217 -18.26 7.69 -9.21
C GLU A 217 -17.84 6.31 -9.72
N LYS A 218 -18.70 5.29 -9.57
CA LYS A 218 -18.40 3.91 -10.03
C LYS A 218 -18.05 3.88 -11.50
N LYS A 219 -18.86 4.53 -12.34
CA LYS A 219 -18.61 4.60 -13.78
C LYS A 219 -17.33 5.36 -14.11
N LEU A 220 -17.06 6.47 -13.44
CA LEU A 220 -15.81 7.21 -13.65
C LEU A 220 -14.59 6.35 -13.28
N PHE A 221 -14.64 5.66 -12.15
CA PHE A 221 -13.53 4.84 -11.67
C PHE A 221 -13.27 3.65 -12.59
N GLU A 222 -14.32 2.97 -13.07
CA GLU A 222 -14.23 1.91 -14.07
C GLU A 222 -13.54 2.39 -15.34
N LEU A 223 -14.01 3.49 -15.93
CA LEU A 223 -13.43 4.03 -17.17
C LEU A 223 -11.96 4.46 -17.01
N VAL A 224 -11.62 5.10 -15.89
CA VAL A 224 -10.23 5.50 -15.62
C VAL A 224 -9.34 4.28 -15.36
N TYR A 225 -9.86 3.26 -14.68
CA TYR A 225 -9.15 2.01 -14.45
C TYR A 225 -8.87 1.28 -15.76
N GLU A 226 -9.87 1.14 -16.63
CA GLU A 226 -9.72 0.55 -17.95
C GLU A 226 -8.70 1.30 -18.82
N TYR A 227 -8.68 2.63 -18.75
CA TYR A 227 -7.68 3.44 -19.43
C TYR A 227 -6.26 3.16 -18.89
N ALA A 228 -6.09 3.10 -17.57
CA ALA A 228 -4.82 2.80 -16.94
C ALA A 228 -4.31 1.39 -17.29
N GLU A 229 -5.18 0.38 -17.27
CA GLU A 229 -4.88 -1.00 -17.72
C GLU A 229 -4.51 -1.05 -19.19
N TYR A 230 -5.17 -0.26 -20.04
CA TYR A 230 -4.84 -0.17 -21.46
C TYR A 230 -3.43 0.38 -21.67
N ILE A 231 -3.07 1.48 -20.99
CA ILE A 231 -1.72 2.04 -21.03
C ILE A 231 -0.70 1.03 -20.54
N GLU A 232 -0.96 0.38 -19.40
CA GLU A 232 -0.05 -0.59 -18.81
C GLU A 232 0.18 -1.78 -19.75
N THR A 233 -0.89 -2.33 -20.32
CA THR A 233 -0.82 -3.44 -21.27
C THR A 233 -0.07 -3.03 -22.54
N TYR A 234 -0.40 -1.85 -23.09
CA TYR A 234 0.29 -1.30 -24.25
C TYR A 234 1.79 -1.16 -23.96
N TYR A 235 2.14 -0.68 -22.77
CA TYR A 235 3.52 -0.52 -22.34
C TYR A 235 4.27 -1.86 -22.26
N PHE A 236 3.78 -2.80 -21.44
CA PHE A 236 4.50 -4.06 -21.20
C PHE A 236 4.47 -5.03 -22.39
N THR A 237 3.51 -4.89 -23.30
CA THR A 237 3.45 -5.74 -24.51
C THR A 237 4.40 -5.25 -25.59
N ASN A 238 4.54 -3.93 -25.74
CA ASN A 238 5.27 -3.35 -26.88
C ASN A 238 6.68 -2.89 -26.53
N TYR A 239 7.02 -2.71 -25.24
CA TYR A 239 8.30 -2.12 -24.86
C TYR A 239 9.02 -2.94 -23.80
N SER A 240 10.19 -3.43 -24.17
CA SER A 240 11.14 -4.05 -23.23
C SER A 240 12.18 -3.04 -22.70
N LEU A 241 12.32 -1.89 -23.38
CA LEU A 241 13.32 -0.85 -23.12
C LEU A 241 12.71 0.55 -23.33
N ALA A 242 13.10 1.50 -22.48
CA ALA A 242 12.53 2.86 -22.45
C ALA A 242 12.71 3.67 -23.75
N ASP A 243 13.71 3.35 -24.57
CA ASP A 243 14.07 4.09 -25.78
C ASP A 243 13.04 3.94 -26.92
N GLU A 244 12.22 2.89 -26.90
CA GLU A 244 11.28 2.57 -27.98
C GLU A 244 9.96 3.36 -27.90
N LEU A 245 9.70 4.08 -26.80
CA LEU A 245 8.47 4.83 -26.63
C LEU A 245 8.41 6.08 -27.53
N ILE A 246 9.56 6.60 -27.97
CA ILE A 246 9.68 7.89 -28.69
C ILE A 246 8.96 7.87 -30.04
N ASP A 247 9.04 6.75 -30.76
CA ASP A 247 8.54 6.63 -32.14
C ASP A 247 7.22 5.84 -32.23
N SER A 248 6.57 5.61 -31.08
CA SER A 248 5.33 4.83 -31.01
C SER A 248 4.11 5.58 -31.53
N ASP A 249 3.23 4.87 -32.24
CA ASP A 249 1.92 5.36 -32.61
C ASP A 249 0.96 5.23 -31.42
N LEU A 250 0.64 6.37 -30.80
CA LEU A 250 -0.25 6.46 -29.65
C LEU A 250 -1.66 6.95 -30.02
N SER A 251 -2.05 6.90 -31.29
CA SER A 251 -3.37 7.36 -31.75
C SER A 251 -4.53 6.75 -30.97
N ASP A 252 -4.50 5.44 -30.71
CA ASP A 252 -5.53 4.76 -29.91
C ASP A 252 -5.58 5.27 -28.44
N ILE A 253 -4.43 5.61 -27.85
CA ILE A 253 -4.35 6.15 -26.49
C ILE A 253 -4.89 7.58 -26.47
N ASP A 254 -4.57 8.38 -27.48
CA ASP A 254 -5.04 9.76 -27.63
C ASP A 254 -6.56 9.81 -27.84
N GLU A 255 -7.11 8.93 -28.67
CA GLU A 255 -8.57 8.82 -28.88
C GLU A 255 -9.30 8.45 -27.58
N LYS A 256 -8.82 7.42 -26.87
CA LYS A 256 -9.37 7.03 -25.56
C LYS A 256 -9.25 8.14 -24.53
N PHE A 257 -8.13 8.87 -24.53
CA PHE A 257 -7.95 10.03 -23.67
C PHE A 257 -8.99 11.10 -23.99
N ASP A 258 -9.23 11.39 -25.28
CA ASP A 258 -10.16 12.42 -25.71
C ASP A 258 -11.62 12.11 -25.34
N GLU A 259 -12.02 10.84 -25.51
CA GLU A 259 -13.33 10.34 -25.08
C GLU A 259 -13.52 10.53 -23.56
N LEU A 260 -12.55 10.09 -22.77
CA LEU A 260 -12.66 10.09 -21.31
C LEU A 260 -12.56 11.51 -20.72
N GLN A 261 -11.70 12.39 -21.26
CA GLN A 261 -11.68 13.79 -20.83
C GLN A 261 -12.96 14.54 -21.22
N THR A 262 -13.61 14.15 -22.32
CA THR A 262 -14.92 14.69 -22.69
C THR A 262 -15.96 14.31 -21.64
N TYR A 263 -16.02 13.04 -21.25
CA TYR A 263 -16.91 12.58 -20.17
C TYR A 263 -16.65 13.32 -18.84
N ILE A 264 -15.39 13.47 -18.43
CA ILE A 264 -14.99 14.19 -17.21
C ILE A 264 -15.40 15.67 -17.26
N SER A 265 -15.29 16.29 -18.43
CA SER A 265 -15.71 17.67 -18.64
C SER A 265 -17.23 17.83 -18.60
N GLU A 266 -17.99 16.88 -19.13
CA GLU A 266 -19.45 16.87 -19.06
C GLU A 266 -19.96 16.75 -17.61
N LEU A 267 -19.22 16.02 -16.77
CA LEU A 267 -19.45 15.93 -15.33
C LEU A 267 -19.00 17.18 -14.55
N ASN A 268 -18.45 18.20 -15.20
CA ASN A 268 -17.95 19.44 -14.59
C ASN A 268 -16.84 19.23 -13.54
N ILE A 269 -16.03 18.19 -13.65
CA ILE A 269 -14.94 17.90 -12.71
C ILE A 269 -13.69 18.71 -13.07
N LEU A 270 -13.30 18.65 -14.34
CA LEU A 270 -12.16 19.37 -14.93
C LEU A 270 -12.48 19.79 -16.37
N PRO A 271 -11.96 20.92 -16.86
CA PRO A 271 -12.08 21.28 -18.27
C PRO A 271 -11.27 20.33 -19.15
N ARG A 272 -11.63 20.19 -20.43
CA ARG A 272 -10.80 19.48 -21.43
C ARG A 272 -9.44 20.18 -21.60
N LEU A 273 -8.40 19.37 -21.74
CA LEU A 273 -7.10 19.84 -22.23
C LEU A 273 -7.16 20.00 -23.75
N ARG A 274 -6.39 20.95 -24.28
CA ARG A 274 -6.28 21.23 -25.72
C ARG A 274 -4.96 20.72 -26.25
#